data_AF-A0A2E6H0G9-F1
#
_entry.id   AF-A0A2E6H0G9-F1
#
_cell.length_a   1.000
_cell.length_b   1.000
_cell.length_c   1.000
_cell.angle_alpha   90.00
_cell.angle_beta   90.00
_cell.angle_gamma   90.00
#
_symmetry.space_group_name_H-M   'P 1'
#
loop_
_entity.id
_entity.type
_entity.pdbx_description
1 polymer ?
#
loop_
_entity_poly.entity_id
_entity_poly.type
_entity_poly.pdbx_seq_one_letter_code
_entity_poly.pdbx_strand_id
1 'polypeptide(L)'
;MKTLLLFVSLFTLISCSTIDKDRYPASFGRDLSGTYLGVADYKLFHKGPNNAATRLYLHPIKGEKESYYALVHEYVNLLNMFPEYVAAAKAPGLNKLIGYLKKITAKLEVMKVVPTGTEGTFNMYEVRVDGESLTHVPTDKPRQLVLSDKQELEHPLEGAIITSNGGKGQPKEIFFPADRDKKYNGLQYTLANFTYKAFKLDSTWRKSFLPGPYLSAYGRLNDTVLELSLEGGKQMTNFIINPEMKDKSSWRRKKMFTNKKSAFLEGDYEMIEPAEGMFLLREISSNKKTNKVLEGRIGLFVDIFDATKALNQDVVELIFVDPANPKDFLMYYEHPDNGEGTGEVEAEEEKE
;
A
#
# COMPACT_ATOMS: atom_id res chain seq x y z
N MET A 1 -39.89 -58.99 -55.19
CA MET A 1 -38.72 -58.62 -56.03
C MET A 1 -38.01 -57.46 -55.38
N LYS A 2 -36.72 -57.67 -55.03
CA LYS A 2 -35.58 -56.74 -54.86
C LYS A 2 -35.87 -55.35 -54.22
N THR A 3 -35.53 -55.10 -52.95
CA THR A 3 -34.22 -54.61 -52.42
C THR A 3 -33.76 -53.29 -53.06
N LEU A 4 -33.66 -52.20 -52.30
CA LEU A 4 -32.37 -51.63 -51.86
C LEU A 4 -32.56 -50.39 -50.94
N LEU A 5 -31.84 -50.44 -49.82
CA LEU A 5 -31.50 -49.36 -48.90
C LEU A 5 -30.70 -48.25 -49.61
N LEU A 6 -30.89 -46.98 -49.25
CA LEU A 6 -29.73 -46.13 -48.94
C LEU A 6 -30.07 -45.02 -47.92
N PHE A 7 -29.40 -45.15 -46.77
CA PHE A 7 -29.09 -44.12 -45.78
C PHE A 7 -28.56 -42.82 -46.40
N VAL A 8 -29.05 -41.67 -45.93
CA VAL A 8 -28.21 -40.60 -45.35
C VAL A 8 -29.03 -39.91 -44.27
N SER A 9 -28.68 -40.21 -43.03
CA SER A 9 -29.07 -39.48 -41.81
C SER A 9 -28.35 -38.13 -41.77
N LEU A 10 -29.09 -37.02 -41.86
CA LEU A 10 -28.56 -35.72 -41.43
C LEU A 10 -28.97 -35.51 -39.98
N PHE A 11 -27.97 -35.64 -39.11
CA PHE A 11 -27.99 -35.32 -37.69
C PHE A 11 -28.44 -33.87 -37.47
N THR A 12 -29.69 -33.65 -37.09
CA THR A 12 -30.08 -32.52 -36.26
C THR A 12 -30.03 -32.99 -34.81
N LEU A 13 -28.84 -32.88 -34.20
CA LEU A 13 -28.70 -33.01 -32.76
C LEU A 13 -29.37 -31.79 -32.11
N ILE A 14 -30.65 -31.97 -31.81
CA ILE A 14 -31.24 -31.43 -30.59
C ILE A 14 -30.49 -32.12 -29.46
N SER A 15 -29.47 -31.45 -28.94
CA SER A 15 -28.99 -31.73 -27.60
C SER A 15 -29.35 -30.54 -26.74
N CYS A 16 -30.44 -30.70 -25.99
CA CYS A 16 -30.64 -30.00 -24.73
C CYS A 16 -29.42 -30.31 -23.85
N SER A 17 -28.38 -29.52 -23.98
CA SER A 17 -27.62 -29.13 -22.80
C SER A 17 -28.27 -27.85 -22.31
N THR A 18 -29.25 -28.01 -21.42
CA THR A 18 -29.19 -27.21 -20.20
C THR A 18 -27.82 -27.48 -19.60
N ILE A 19 -26.82 -26.75 -20.09
CA ILE A 19 -25.75 -26.29 -19.23
C ILE A 19 -26.52 -25.61 -18.13
N ASP A 20 -26.65 -26.30 -16.99
CA ASP A 20 -26.85 -25.61 -15.74
C ASP A 20 -25.91 -24.42 -15.84
N LYS A 21 -26.49 -23.22 -15.91
CA LYS A 21 -25.77 -22.01 -15.58
C LYS A 21 -25.41 -22.26 -14.14
N ASP A 22 -24.29 -22.94 -13.96
CA ASP A 22 -23.70 -23.27 -12.69
C ASP A 22 -23.76 -21.95 -11.95
N ARG A 23 -24.52 -21.99 -10.87
CA ARG A 23 -24.57 -20.93 -9.88
C ARG A 23 -23.11 -20.69 -9.56
N TYR A 24 -22.51 -19.67 -10.16
CA TYR A 24 -21.22 -19.18 -9.71
C TYR A 24 -21.49 -18.80 -8.26
N PRO A 25 -20.90 -19.52 -7.30
CA PRO A 25 -20.98 -19.08 -5.94
C PRO A 25 -20.30 -17.70 -5.90
N ALA A 26 -20.84 -16.82 -5.06
CA ALA A 26 -20.78 -15.40 -5.31
C ALA A 26 -19.36 -14.81 -5.31
N SER A 27 -18.32 -15.57 -4.97
CA SER A 27 -16.93 -15.11 -4.86
C SER A 27 -15.98 -15.55 -5.99
N PHE A 28 -16.37 -16.48 -6.88
CA PHE A 28 -15.55 -16.79 -8.06
C PHE A 28 -15.62 -15.63 -9.08
N GLY A 29 -14.48 -14.97 -9.32
CA GLY A 29 -14.37 -13.87 -10.28
C GLY A 29 -14.58 -12.45 -9.72
N ARG A 30 -14.62 -12.26 -8.39
CA ARG A 30 -14.61 -10.91 -7.80
C ARG A 30 -13.19 -10.33 -7.85
N ASP A 31 -13.02 -9.20 -8.53
CA ASP A 31 -11.77 -8.46 -8.43
C ASP A 31 -11.65 -7.84 -7.03
N LEU A 32 -10.62 -8.27 -6.29
CA LEU A 32 -10.29 -7.74 -4.97
C LEU A 32 -9.29 -6.58 -5.05
N SER A 33 -8.95 -6.08 -6.25
CA SER A 33 -8.04 -4.97 -6.40
C SER A 33 -8.58 -3.67 -5.77
N GLY A 34 -7.66 -2.81 -5.32
CA GLY A 34 -8.00 -1.53 -4.72
C GLY A 34 -7.69 -1.47 -3.23
N THR A 35 -8.39 -0.59 -2.51
CA THR A 35 -8.05 -0.25 -1.12
C THR A 35 -9.27 -0.19 -0.21
N TYR A 36 -9.17 -0.85 0.95
CA TYR A 36 -10.35 -1.16 1.76
C TYR A 36 -10.11 -0.90 3.24
N LEU A 37 -11.02 -0.16 3.88
CA LEU A 37 -10.92 0.19 5.29
C LEU A 37 -11.52 -0.92 6.18
N GLY A 38 -10.72 -1.40 7.13
CA GLY A 38 -11.09 -2.37 8.14
C GLY A 38 -10.63 -1.96 9.54
N VAL A 39 -10.73 -2.90 10.46
CA VAL A 39 -10.45 -2.74 11.89
C VAL A 39 -9.54 -3.86 12.34
N ALA A 40 -8.37 -3.53 12.89
CA ALA A 40 -7.52 -4.49 13.58
C ALA A 40 -7.93 -4.55 15.06
N ASP A 41 -8.42 -5.72 15.50
CA ASP A 41 -8.82 -6.00 16.87
C ASP A 41 -7.65 -6.60 17.66
N TYR A 42 -7.27 -5.93 18.75
CA TYR A 42 -6.21 -6.34 19.66
C TYR A 42 -6.77 -6.77 21.01
N LYS A 43 -6.10 -7.76 21.63
CA LYS A 43 -6.42 -8.18 23.00
C LYS A 43 -6.26 -7.03 24.00
N LEU A 44 -7.01 -7.13 25.10
CA LEU A 44 -6.83 -6.29 26.29
C LEU A 44 -5.34 -6.19 26.66
N PHE A 45 -4.87 -4.98 27.02
CA PHE A 45 -3.47 -4.65 27.37
C PHE A 45 -2.48 -4.45 26.19
N HIS A 46 -2.96 -4.31 24.96
CA HIS A 46 -2.13 -3.81 23.86
C HIS A 46 -1.67 -2.36 24.13
N LYS A 47 -0.42 -2.03 23.75
CA LYS A 47 0.05 -0.64 23.74
C LYS A 47 -0.45 0.05 22.46
N GLY A 48 -1.63 0.64 22.52
CA GLY A 48 -2.28 1.30 21.39
C GLY A 48 -3.80 1.28 21.53
N PRO A 49 -4.55 1.67 20.49
CA PRO A 49 -5.98 1.38 20.44
C PRO A 49 -6.23 -0.13 20.47
N ASN A 50 -7.29 -0.56 21.14
CA ASN A 50 -7.75 -1.96 21.03
C ASN A 50 -8.31 -2.24 19.63
N ASN A 51 -8.97 -1.24 19.03
CA ASN A 51 -9.50 -1.29 17.67
C ASN A 51 -8.79 -0.22 16.83
N ALA A 52 -7.77 -0.63 16.06
CA ALA A 52 -7.03 0.27 15.19
C ALA A 52 -7.69 0.34 13.82
N ALA A 53 -7.79 1.54 13.23
CA ALA A 53 -8.14 1.65 11.82
C ALA A 53 -7.04 1.00 10.98
N THR A 54 -7.42 0.17 10.02
CA THR A 54 -6.49 -0.51 9.11
C THR A 54 -6.98 -0.40 7.69
N ARG A 55 -6.10 -0.29 6.71
CA ARG A 55 -6.41 -0.36 5.29
C ARG A 55 -5.70 -1.56 4.68
N LEU A 56 -6.40 -2.28 3.81
CA LEU A 56 -5.82 -3.33 2.98
C LEU A 56 -5.76 -2.82 1.54
N TYR A 57 -4.58 -2.81 0.96
CA TYR A 57 -4.37 -2.58 -0.46
C TYR A 57 -4.12 -3.93 -1.11
N LEU A 58 -4.78 -4.21 -2.23
CA LEU A 58 -4.62 -5.44 -2.99
C LEU A 58 -4.26 -5.10 -4.43
N HIS A 59 -3.14 -5.65 -4.88
CA HIS A 59 -2.64 -5.49 -6.23
C HIS A 59 -2.51 -6.86 -6.89
N PRO A 60 -3.22 -7.13 -8.01
CA PRO A 60 -3.11 -8.40 -8.74
C PRO A 60 -1.68 -8.69 -9.17
N ILE A 61 -1.26 -9.96 -9.10
CA ILE A 61 0.04 -10.42 -9.58
C ILE A 61 -0.10 -10.86 -11.04
N LYS A 62 0.62 -10.20 -11.95
CA LYS A 62 0.61 -10.53 -13.37
C LYS A 62 1.05 -11.98 -13.59
N GLY A 63 0.22 -12.77 -14.26
CA GLY A 63 0.50 -14.17 -14.57
C GLY A 63 0.15 -15.18 -13.48
N GLU A 64 -0.29 -14.74 -12.29
CA GLU A 64 -0.78 -15.62 -11.23
C GLU A 64 -2.29 -15.43 -11.05
N LYS A 65 -3.07 -16.50 -11.26
CA LYS A 65 -4.52 -16.46 -11.13
C LYS A 65 -4.93 -16.17 -9.68
N GLU A 66 -5.81 -15.18 -9.51
CA GLU A 66 -6.46 -14.84 -8.22
C GLU A 66 -5.46 -14.63 -7.07
N SER A 67 -4.25 -14.17 -7.41
CA SER A 67 -3.17 -13.92 -6.48
C SER A 67 -2.81 -12.45 -6.47
N TYR A 68 -2.48 -11.93 -5.29
CA TYR A 68 -2.27 -10.51 -5.05
C TYR A 68 -1.02 -10.27 -4.21
N TYR A 69 -0.32 -9.17 -4.46
CA TYR A 69 0.43 -8.52 -3.40
C TYR A 69 -0.54 -7.69 -2.56
N ALA A 70 -0.33 -7.69 -1.25
CA ALA A 70 -1.14 -6.95 -0.31
C ALA A 70 -0.28 -6.08 0.58
N LEU A 71 -0.73 -4.85 0.82
CA LEU A 71 -0.22 -3.99 1.89
C LEU A 71 -1.27 -3.91 2.99
N VAL A 72 -0.94 -4.37 4.19
CA VAL A 72 -1.75 -4.16 5.39
C VAL A 72 -1.21 -2.93 6.11
N HIS A 73 -1.98 -1.85 6.11
CA HIS A 73 -1.61 -0.56 6.67
C HIS A 73 -2.43 -0.23 7.90
N GLU A 74 -1.80 -0.21 9.07
CA GLU A 74 -2.43 0.26 10.31
C GLU A 74 -2.13 1.75 10.51
N TYR A 75 -3.17 2.56 10.66
CA TYR A 75 -3.03 3.99 10.94
C TYR A 75 -2.52 4.23 12.36
N VAL A 76 -1.82 5.35 12.58
CA VAL A 76 -1.71 5.90 13.93
C VAL A 76 -3.08 6.33 14.45
N ASN A 77 -3.15 6.61 15.75
CA ASN A 77 -4.35 7.25 16.29
C ASN A 77 -4.61 8.58 15.59
N LEU A 78 -5.67 8.62 14.77
CA LEU A 78 -6.04 9.78 13.97
C LEU A 78 -6.28 11.03 14.83
N LEU A 79 -6.73 10.89 16.08
CA LEU A 79 -6.89 12.02 16.99
C LEU A 79 -5.54 12.70 17.31
N ASN A 80 -4.45 11.94 17.38
CA ASN A 80 -3.12 12.48 17.64
C ASN A 80 -2.54 13.14 16.39
N MET A 81 -2.98 12.70 15.21
CA MET A 81 -2.53 13.20 13.91
C MET A 81 -3.31 14.45 13.47
N PHE A 82 -4.57 14.57 13.90
CA PHE A 82 -5.50 15.59 13.44
C PHE A 82 -4.96 17.03 13.55
N PRO A 83 -4.31 17.46 14.66
CA PRO A 83 -3.76 18.82 14.73
C PRO A 83 -2.67 19.08 13.69
N GLU A 84 -1.74 18.13 13.50
CA GLU A 84 -0.65 18.25 12.51
C GLU A 84 -1.21 18.22 11.09
N TYR A 85 -2.22 17.38 10.83
CA TYR A 85 -2.92 17.31 9.54
C TYR A 85 -3.64 18.62 9.21
N VAL A 86 -4.43 19.15 10.15
CA VAL A 86 -5.16 20.43 9.95
C VAL A 86 -4.18 21.58 9.76
N ALA A 87 -3.07 21.60 10.51
CA ALA A 87 -2.04 22.62 10.34
C ALA A 87 -1.39 22.54 8.96
N ALA A 88 -1.01 21.34 8.50
CA ALA A 88 -0.46 21.14 7.17
C ALA A 88 -1.43 21.56 6.05
N ALA A 89 -2.70 21.21 6.23
CA ALA A 89 -3.79 21.45 5.28
C ALA A 89 -4.22 22.92 5.16
N LYS A 90 -4.48 23.57 6.29
CA LYS A 90 -5.27 24.82 6.34
C LYS A 90 -4.51 26.00 6.90
N ALA A 91 -3.43 25.76 7.61
CA ALA A 91 -2.64 26.82 8.23
C ALA A 91 -1.15 26.44 8.28
N PRO A 92 -0.45 26.32 7.14
CA PRO A 92 0.93 25.85 7.10
C PRO A 92 1.89 26.66 8.00
N GLY A 93 1.59 27.94 8.23
CA GLY A 93 2.32 28.78 9.17
C GLY A 93 2.30 28.27 10.63
N LEU A 94 1.27 27.53 11.03
CA LEU A 94 1.16 26.90 12.35
C LEU A 94 2.00 25.63 12.51
N ASN A 95 2.51 25.04 11.42
CA ASN A 95 3.37 23.84 11.48
C ASN A 95 4.63 24.07 12.33
N LYS A 96 5.14 25.31 12.37
CA LYS A 96 6.29 25.69 13.22
C LYS A 96 5.99 25.59 14.72
N LEU A 97 4.72 25.73 15.11
CA LEU A 97 4.25 25.66 16.50
C LEU A 97 3.74 24.26 16.87
N ILE A 98 2.89 23.67 16.01
CA ILE A 98 2.19 22.41 16.27
C ILE A 98 3.07 21.20 15.95
N GLY A 99 4.03 21.35 15.04
CA GLY A 99 4.76 20.25 14.44
C GLY A 99 4.30 19.98 13.01
N TYR A 100 5.13 19.26 12.26
CA TYR A 100 4.80 18.82 10.91
C TYR A 100 4.25 17.41 10.96
N LEU A 101 3.23 17.15 10.14
CA LEU A 101 2.67 15.82 9.98
C LEU A 101 3.73 14.89 9.37
N LYS A 102 4.20 13.95 10.17
CA LYS A 102 5.27 13.02 9.78
C LYS A 102 4.94 11.57 10.10
N LYS A 103 3.77 11.29 10.65
CA LYS A 103 3.43 9.94 11.07
C LYS A 103 1.93 9.70 10.91
N ILE A 104 1.57 9.12 9.77
CA ILE A 104 0.22 8.66 9.47
C ILE A 104 0.08 7.16 9.78
N THR A 105 1.19 6.45 9.69
CA THR A 105 1.23 5.00 9.79
C THR A 105 1.81 4.52 11.13
N ALA A 106 1.21 3.48 11.68
CA ALA A 106 1.69 2.76 12.85
C ALA A 106 2.43 1.47 12.48
N LYS A 107 1.90 0.72 11.50
CA LYS A 107 2.47 -0.55 11.01
C LYS A 107 2.18 -0.75 9.51
N LEU A 108 3.11 -1.39 8.82
CA LEU A 108 2.98 -1.82 7.42
C LEU A 108 3.47 -3.25 7.26
N GLU A 109 2.64 -4.10 6.66
CA GLU A 109 2.99 -5.49 6.33
C GLU A 109 2.77 -5.72 4.84
N VAL A 110 3.79 -6.22 4.15
CA VAL A 110 3.70 -6.61 2.75
C VAL A 110 3.52 -8.12 2.68
N MET A 111 2.44 -8.56 2.06
CA MET A 111 2.01 -9.96 2.05
C MET A 111 1.75 -10.43 0.61
N LYS A 112 2.00 -11.71 0.33
CA LYS A 112 1.49 -12.40 -0.85
C LYS A 112 0.20 -13.13 -0.48
N VAL A 113 -0.85 -12.91 -1.25
CA VAL A 113 -2.18 -13.50 -1.05
C VAL A 113 -2.44 -14.50 -2.17
N VAL A 114 -2.70 -15.75 -1.83
CA VAL A 114 -2.91 -16.85 -2.80
C VAL A 114 -4.15 -17.68 -2.44
N PRO A 115 -4.89 -18.20 -3.43
CA PRO A 115 -6.10 -18.98 -3.18
C PRO A 115 -5.78 -20.32 -2.50
N THR A 116 -6.66 -20.78 -1.61
CA THR A 116 -6.49 -22.06 -0.88
C THR A 116 -7.15 -23.26 -1.56
N GLY A 117 -7.94 -23.03 -2.62
CA GLY A 117 -8.85 -24.01 -3.21
C GLY A 117 -10.19 -24.11 -2.50
N THR A 118 -10.31 -23.61 -1.27
CA THR A 118 -11.60 -23.30 -0.66
C THR A 118 -12.07 -21.94 -1.16
N GLU A 119 -13.31 -21.89 -1.62
CA GLU A 119 -13.91 -20.68 -2.12
C GLU A 119 -13.85 -19.54 -1.10
N GLY A 120 -13.56 -18.32 -1.58
CA GLY A 120 -13.50 -17.12 -0.75
C GLY A 120 -12.39 -17.11 0.30
N THR A 121 -11.47 -18.08 0.26
CA THR A 121 -10.42 -18.24 1.27
C THR A 121 -9.03 -18.18 0.63
N PHE A 122 -8.21 -17.27 1.12
CA PHE A 122 -6.86 -17.02 0.63
C PHE A 122 -5.85 -17.11 1.75
N ASN A 123 -4.72 -17.78 1.50
CA ASN A 123 -3.57 -17.75 2.40
C ASN A 123 -2.78 -16.46 2.16
N MET A 124 -2.38 -15.82 3.25
CA MET A 124 -1.52 -14.64 3.26
C MET A 124 -0.16 -15.00 3.86
N TYR A 125 0.89 -14.83 3.07
CA TYR A 125 2.28 -15.08 3.45
C TYR A 125 3.07 -13.78 3.48
N GLU A 126 3.94 -13.61 4.47
CA GLU A 126 4.85 -12.46 4.51
C GLU A 126 5.79 -12.50 3.30
N VAL A 127 5.89 -11.37 2.59
CA VAL A 127 6.88 -11.19 1.52
C VAL A 127 8.25 -10.98 2.15
N ARG A 128 9.29 -11.51 1.52
CA ARG A 128 10.69 -11.29 1.87
C ARG A 128 11.46 -10.79 0.65
N VAL A 129 12.57 -10.12 0.92
CA VAL A 129 13.53 -9.72 -0.11
C VAL A 129 14.69 -10.71 -0.08
N ASP A 130 15.01 -11.30 -1.23
CA ASP A 130 16.19 -12.14 -1.43
C ASP A 130 16.95 -11.62 -2.65
N GLY A 131 18.06 -10.91 -2.40
CA GLY A 131 18.76 -10.13 -3.41
C GLY A 131 17.83 -9.10 -4.07
N GLU A 132 17.67 -9.20 -5.39
CA GLU A 132 16.81 -8.33 -6.21
C GLU A 132 15.42 -8.93 -6.46
N SER A 133 15.04 -9.99 -5.74
CA SER A 133 13.76 -10.69 -5.94
C SER A 133 12.86 -10.63 -4.71
N LEU A 134 11.55 -10.65 -4.94
CA LEU A 134 10.55 -10.84 -3.91
C LEU A 134 10.23 -12.32 -3.76
N THR A 135 10.38 -12.84 -2.55
CA THR A 135 10.03 -14.21 -2.19
C THR A 135 8.96 -14.20 -1.12
N HIS A 136 8.43 -15.37 -0.79
CA HIS A 136 7.55 -15.55 0.36
C HIS A 136 7.86 -16.91 0.95
N VAL A 137 7.70 -17.04 2.26
CA VAL A 137 7.92 -18.31 2.95
C VAL A 137 6.57 -18.89 3.32
N PRO A 138 6.14 -19.99 2.67
CA PRO A 138 5.00 -20.74 3.11
C PRO A 138 5.17 -21.13 4.58
N THR A 139 4.11 -20.98 5.37
CA THR A 139 4.08 -21.41 6.76
C THR A 139 2.91 -22.35 6.95
N ASP A 140 3.01 -23.27 7.90
CA ASP A 140 1.93 -24.25 8.19
C ASP A 140 0.67 -23.60 8.74
N LYS A 141 0.79 -22.37 9.26
CA LYS A 141 -0.30 -21.57 9.82
C LYS A 141 -0.26 -20.18 9.22
N PRO A 142 -0.60 -20.03 7.93
CA PRO A 142 -0.68 -18.70 7.33
C PRO A 142 -1.83 -17.92 7.96
N ARG A 143 -1.75 -16.59 7.89
CA ARG A 143 -2.95 -15.77 8.06
C ARG A 143 -3.86 -16.04 6.87
N GLN A 144 -5.17 -15.95 7.07
CA GLN A 144 -6.12 -16.21 6.00
C GLN A 144 -7.03 -15.00 5.82
N LEU A 145 -7.17 -14.54 4.58
CA LEU A 145 -8.26 -13.66 4.18
C LEU A 145 -9.45 -14.55 3.83
N VAL A 146 -10.52 -14.43 4.61
CA VAL A 146 -11.78 -15.15 4.44
C VAL A 146 -12.84 -14.13 4.06
N LEU A 147 -13.37 -14.25 2.85
CA LEU A 147 -14.43 -13.40 2.33
C LEU A 147 -15.78 -13.79 2.94
N SER A 148 -16.71 -12.82 2.94
CA SER A 148 -18.09 -13.05 3.33
C SER A 148 -18.80 -13.96 2.32
N ASP A 149 -19.63 -14.89 2.83
CA ASP A 149 -20.48 -15.78 2.05
C ASP A 149 -21.76 -15.09 1.54
N LYS A 150 -22.00 -13.85 1.98
CA LYS A 150 -23.17 -13.07 1.56
C LYS A 150 -23.14 -12.77 0.06
N GLN A 151 -24.32 -12.91 -0.53
CA GLN A 151 -24.59 -12.51 -1.91
C GLN A 151 -24.84 -11.00 -1.97
N GLU A 152 -24.53 -10.39 -3.12
CA GLU A 152 -24.81 -8.97 -3.40
C GLU A 152 -24.19 -7.98 -2.39
N LEU A 153 -22.87 -8.03 -2.24
CA LEU A 153 -22.14 -7.03 -1.46
C LEU A 153 -22.01 -5.73 -2.27
N GLU A 154 -22.15 -4.58 -1.61
CA GLU A 154 -21.74 -3.29 -2.22
C GLU A 154 -20.23 -3.29 -2.46
N HIS A 155 -19.50 -4.03 -1.63
CA HIS A 155 -18.05 -4.04 -1.62
C HIS A 155 -17.47 -5.47 -1.45
N PRO A 156 -16.50 -5.94 -2.27
CA PRO A 156 -16.02 -7.34 -2.22
C PRO A 156 -15.51 -7.83 -0.87
N LEU A 157 -14.88 -6.94 -0.07
CA LEU A 157 -14.41 -7.26 1.28
C LEU A 157 -15.41 -7.00 2.40
N GLU A 158 -16.64 -6.58 2.10
CA GLU A 158 -17.63 -6.33 3.15
C GLU A 158 -17.91 -7.61 3.98
N GLY A 159 -17.68 -7.53 5.29
CA GLY A 159 -17.80 -8.67 6.20
C GLY A 159 -16.65 -9.67 6.16
N ALA A 160 -15.61 -9.43 5.36
CA ALA A 160 -14.42 -10.28 5.31
C ALA A 160 -13.60 -10.17 6.61
N ILE A 161 -12.76 -11.19 6.85
CA ILE A 161 -11.82 -11.24 7.98
C ILE A 161 -10.42 -11.65 7.51
N ILE A 162 -9.39 -11.11 8.14
CA ILE A 162 -8.03 -11.63 8.12
C ILE A 162 -7.76 -12.26 9.48
N THR A 163 -7.53 -13.57 9.49
CA THR A 163 -7.22 -14.32 10.71
C THR A 163 -5.82 -13.99 11.25
N SER A 164 -5.63 -14.25 12.54
CA SER A 164 -4.30 -14.23 13.16
C SER A 164 -3.62 -15.59 13.00
N ASN A 165 -2.30 -15.59 12.79
CA ASN A 165 -1.50 -16.80 12.91
C ASN A 165 -0.93 -17.02 14.33
N GLY A 166 -1.32 -16.18 15.29
CA GLY A 166 -0.83 -16.21 16.67
C GLY A 166 0.52 -15.51 16.88
N GLY A 167 1.04 -14.80 15.88
CA GLY A 167 2.28 -14.04 15.97
C GLY A 167 2.25 -12.96 17.05
N LYS A 168 3.39 -12.74 17.71
CA LYS A 168 3.50 -11.73 18.78
C LYS A 168 3.28 -10.33 18.22
N GLY A 169 2.31 -9.60 18.78
CA GLY A 169 2.04 -8.21 18.41
C GLY A 169 1.18 -8.04 17.15
N GLN A 170 0.71 -9.14 16.57
CA GLN A 170 -0.34 -9.16 15.55
C GLN A 170 -1.72 -8.97 16.20
N PRO A 171 -2.70 -8.44 15.45
CA PRO A 171 -4.08 -8.42 15.89
C PRO A 171 -4.62 -9.84 16.04
N LYS A 172 -5.68 -9.98 16.85
CA LYS A 172 -6.45 -11.23 16.96
C LYS A 172 -7.19 -11.52 15.64
N GLU A 173 -7.69 -10.46 15.01
CA GLU A 173 -8.29 -10.48 13.68
C GLU A 173 -8.24 -9.07 13.09
N ILE A 174 -8.31 -8.99 11.77
CA ILE A 174 -8.67 -7.75 11.08
C ILE A 174 -10.01 -8.02 10.42
N PHE A 175 -11.02 -7.20 10.66
CA PHE A 175 -12.34 -7.38 10.03
C PHE A 175 -12.71 -6.14 9.22
N PHE A 176 -13.50 -6.35 8.17
CA PHE A 176 -13.98 -5.29 7.28
C PHE A 176 -15.47 -5.09 7.54
N PRO A 177 -15.88 -4.03 8.27
CA PRO A 177 -17.24 -3.88 8.72
C PRO A 177 -18.25 -3.80 7.57
N ALA A 178 -19.42 -4.40 7.79
CA ALA A 178 -20.59 -4.18 6.96
C ALA A 178 -21.43 -3.05 7.57
N ASP A 179 -22.04 -2.17 6.76
CA ASP A 179 -22.82 -1.02 7.23
C ASP A 179 -23.97 -1.41 8.19
N ARG A 180 -24.36 -2.70 8.23
CA ARG A 180 -25.44 -3.23 9.07
C ARG A 180 -24.99 -4.22 10.16
N ASP A 181 -23.70 -4.37 10.43
CA ASP A 181 -23.23 -5.41 11.37
C ASP A 181 -23.51 -5.11 12.86
N LYS A 182 -23.96 -3.88 13.18
CA LYS A 182 -24.21 -3.37 14.55
C LYS A 182 -23.01 -3.53 15.51
N LYS A 183 -21.83 -3.88 15.01
CA LYS A 183 -20.63 -4.05 15.83
C LYS A 183 -20.02 -2.68 16.14
N TYR A 184 -19.43 -2.58 17.33
CA TYR A 184 -18.64 -1.42 17.69
C TYR A 184 -17.26 -1.50 17.01
N ASN A 185 -17.08 -0.72 15.95
CA ASN A 185 -15.87 -0.73 15.13
C ASN A 185 -14.71 0.08 15.73
N GLY A 186 -14.92 0.71 16.89
CA GLY A 186 -13.94 1.58 17.53
C GLY A 186 -13.94 3.02 16.99
N LEU A 187 -13.60 3.97 17.87
CA LEU A 187 -13.57 5.39 17.55
C LEU A 187 -12.62 5.72 16.38
N GLN A 188 -11.47 5.03 16.28
CA GLN A 188 -10.52 5.29 15.20
C GLN A 188 -11.08 4.94 13.83
N TYR A 189 -11.74 3.80 13.69
CA TYR A 189 -12.40 3.43 12.45
C TYR A 189 -13.50 4.43 12.10
N THR A 190 -14.33 4.83 13.07
CA THR A 190 -15.39 5.82 12.84
C THR A 190 -14.81 7.14 12.32
N LEU A 191 -13.72 7.62 12.91
CA LEU A 191 -13.05 8.85 12.47
C LEU A 191 -12.39 8.68 11.09
N ALA A 192 -11.74 7.55 10.83
CA ALA A 192 -11.15 7.24 9.52
C ALA A 192 -12.23 7.26 8.45
N ASN A 193 -13.27 6.44 8.62
CA ASN A 193 -14.39 6.30 7.69
C ASN A 193 -15.10 7.65 7.47
N PHE A 194 -15.34 8.41 8.54
CA PHE A 194 -15.89 9.76 8.42
C PHE A 194 -14.98 10.66 7.60
N THR A 195 -13.67 10.66 7.85
CA THR A 195 -12.71 11.52 7.13
C THR A 195 -12.69 11.19 5.64
N TYR A 196 -12.57 9.90 5.28
CA TYR A 196 -12.62 9.46 3.88
C TYR A 196 -13.95 9.83 3.20
N LYS A 197 -15.09 9.61 3.86
CA LYS A 197 -16.41 9.94 3.30
C LYS A 197 -16.68 11.45 3.21
N ALA A 198 -16.35 12.21 4.26
CA ALA A 198 -16.66 13.64 4.35
C ALA A 198 -15.77 14.49 3.44
N PHE A 199 -14.49 14.13 3.31
CA PHE A 199 -13.54 14.88 2.49
C PHE A 199 -13.30 14.24 1.11
N LYS A 200 -14.00 13.13 0.80
CA LYS A 200 -13.83 12.36 -0.45
C LYS A 200 -12.37 12.05 -0.73
N LEU A 201 -11.64 11.68 0.32
CA LEU A 201 -10.25 11.25 0.17
C LEU A 201 -10.29 9.89 -0.53
N ASP A 202 -9.40 9.72 -1.49
CA ASP A 202 -9.11 8.43 -2.08
C ASP A 202 -7.81 7.90 -1.44
N SER A 203 -7.55 6.61 -1.60
CA SER A 203 -6.25 6.04 -1.24
C SER A 203 -5.87 5.01 -2.28
N THR A 204 -4.65 5.09 -2.79
CA THR A 204 -4.19 4.28 -3.92
C THR A 204 -2.80 3.74 -3.67
N TRP A 205 -2.50 2.59 -4.27
CA TRP A 205 -1.13 2.10 -4.44
C TRP A 205 -0.75 2.39 -5.89
N ARG A 206 0.18 3.32 -6.08
CA ARG A 206 0.66 3.75 -7.40
C ARG A 206 1.67 2.73 -7.93
N LYS A 207 1.49 2.36 -9.20
CA LYS A 207 2.33 1.34 -9.85
C LYS A 207 3.57 1.92 -10.50
N SER A 208 3.45 3.12 -11.04
CA SER A 208 4.53 3.80 -11.74
C SER A 208 5.55 4.35 -10.76
N PHE A 209 6.81 4.37 -11.18
CA PHE A 209 7.83 5.19 -10.56
C PHE A 209 7.48 6.67 -10.70
N LEU A 210 7.58 7.42 -9.61
CA LEU A 210 7.23 8.84 -9.54
C LEU A 210 8.50 9.67 -9.31
N PRO A 211 9.15 10.19 -10.37
CA PRO A 211 10.33 11.03 -10.22
C PRO A 211 9.97 12.31 -9.47
N GLY A 212 10.95 12.94 -8.81
CA GLY A 212 10.75 14.20 -8.12
C GLY A 212 11.48 14.31 -6.78
N PRO A 213 11.42 15.51 -6.16
CA PRO A 213 11.92 15.71 -4.81
C PRO A 213 10.92 15.22 -3.76
N TYR A 214 11.44 14.62 -2.69
CA TYR A 214 10.69 14.11 -1.56
C TYR A 214 11.18 14.71 -0.24
N LEU A 215 10.21 15.03 0.61
CA LEU A 215 10.33 15.74 1.87
C LEU A 215 10.37 14.78 3.07
N SER A 216 10.93 15.25 4.19
CA SER A 216 10.96 14.49 5.45
C SER A 216 9.62 14.45 6.21
N ALA A 217 8.71 15.37 5.89
CA ALA A 217 7.40 15.53 6.53
C ALA A 217 6.45 16.33 5.62
N TYR A 218 5.14 16.07 5.73
CA TYR A 218 4.11 16.85 5.05
C TYR A 218 4.24 18.35 5.33
N GLY A 219 4.21 19.14 4.26
CA GLY A 219 4.26 20.60 4.32
C GLY A 219 5.61 21.19 4.75
N ARG A 220 6.67 20.37 4.93
CA ARG A 220 8.03 20.87 5.18
C ARG A 220 8.78 21.09 3.86
N LEU A 221 8.33 22.08 3.10
CA LEU A 221 8.78 22.35 1.73
C LEU A 221 10.29 22.63 1.60
N ASN A 222 10.95 23.08 2.68
CA ASN A 222 12.38 23.40 2.67
C ASN A 222 13.30 22.25 3.14
N ASP A 223 12.81 21.01 3.21
CA ASP A 223 13.59 19.85 3.67
C ASP A 223 13.47 18.67 2.71
N THR A 224 13.87 18.89 1.45
CA THR A 224 14.13 17.82 0.48
C THR A 224 15.25 16.94 1.00
N VAL A 225 14.99 15.64 1.06
CA VAL A 225 15.87 14.61 1.65
C VAL A 225 16.06 13.41 0.74
N LEU A 226 15.30 13.36 -0.34
CA LEU A 226 15.36 12.32 -1.33
C LEU A 226 14.99 12.93 -2.70
N GLU A 227 15.75 12.58 -3.72
CA GLU A 227 15.49 12.95 -5.11
C GLU A 227 15.38 11.68 -5.94
N LEU A 228 14.31 11.58 -6.72
CA LEU A 228 14.05 10.48 -7.64
C LEU A 228 14.16 10.99 -9.08
N SER A 229 14.91 10.32 -9.94
CA SER A 229 15.11 10.74 -11.33
C SER A 229 15.08 9.55 -12.29
N LEU A 230 14.90 9.84 -13.58
CA LEU A 230 15.09 8.88 -14.66
C LEU A 230 16.36 9.26 -15.43
N GLU A 231 17.41 8.46 -15.32
CA GLU A 231 18.70 8.73 -15.96
C GLU A 231 19.10 7.56 -16.84
N GLY A 232 19.21 7.79 -18.16
CA GLY A 232 19.58 6.74 -19.11
C GLY A 232 18.64 5.52 -19.06
N GLY A 233 17.35 5.73 -18.77
CA GLY A 233 16.35 4.67 -18.62
C GLY A 233 16.36 3.96 -17.27
N LYS A 234 17.20 4.39 -16.33
CA LYS A 234 17.26 3.85 -14.97
C LYS A 234 16.49 4.74 -14.00
N GLN A 235 15.80 4.11 -13.06
CA GLN A 235 15.14 4.78 -11.95
C GLN A 235 16.19 5.02 -10.86
N MET A 236 16.57 6.27 -10.65
CA MET A 236 17.62 6.66 -9.72
C MET A 236 17.01 7.23 -8.44
N THR A 237 17.72 7.03 -7.34
CA THR A 237 17.30 7.44 -6.00
C THR A 237 18.50 8.00 -5.27
N ASN A 238 18.47 9.30 -4.98
CA ASN A 238 19.54 10.00 -4.29
C ASN A 238 19.05 10.50 -2.93
N PHE A 239 19.56 9.89 -1.86
CA PHE A 239 19.34 10.39 -0.51
C PHE A 239 20.35 11.50 -0.20
N ILE A 240 19.83 12.65 0.26
CA ILE A 240 20.64 13.84 0.50
C ILE A 240 20.46 14.38 1.93
N ILE A 241 21.56 14.88 2.49
CA ILE A 241 21.50 15.71 3.69
C ILE A 241 21.31 17.16 3.25
N ASN A 242 20.09 17.67 3.40
CA ASN A 242 19.78 19.07 3.08
C ASN A 242 20.78 20.04 3.75
N PRO A 243 21.53 20.84 2.97
CA PRO A 243 22.54 21.77 3.49
C PRO A 243 22.00 22.81 4.46
N GLU A 244 20.76 23.27 4.30
CA GLU A 244 20.10 24.23 5.21
C GLU A 244 19.82 23.61 6.59
N MET A 245 19.78 22.28 6.66
CA MET A 245 19.43 21.51 7.84
C MET A 245 20.65 20.84 8.48
N LYS A 246 21.84 20.92 7.85
CA LYS A 246 23.07 20.23 8.26
C LYS A 246 23.54 20.60 9.68
N ASP A 247 23.34 21.87 10.07
CA ASP A 247 23.81 22.39 11.36
C ASP A 247 22.84 22.07 12.52
N LYS A 248 21.70 21.41 12.23
CA LYS A 248 20.79 20.96 13.29
C LYS A 248 21.42 19.80 14.06
N SER A 249 21.33 19.86 15.39
CA SER A 249 21.72 18.75 16.26
C SER A 249 21.11 17.41 15.82
N SER A 250 21.83 16.31 16.04
CA SER A 250 21.37 14.95 15.69
C SER A 250 19.98 14.63 16.26
N TRP A 251 19.68 15.06 17.49
CA TRP A 251 18.37 14.87 18.10
C TRP A 251 17.24 15.61 17.35
N ARG A 252 17.48 16.86 16.93
CA ARG A 252 16.51 17.64 16.14
C ARG A 252 16.29 16.98 14.78
N ARG A 253 17.34 16.55 14.09
CA ARG A 253 17.23 15.80 12.82
C ARG A 253 16.43 14.52 13.00
N LYS A 254 16.72 13.69 14.00
CA LYS A 254 15.92 12.46 14.28
C LYS A 254 14.43 12.72 14.52
N LYS A 255 14.09 13.87 15.12
CA LYS A 255 12.70 14.28 15.35
C LYS A 255 11.99 14.79 14.10
N MET A 256 12.70 15.05 13.00
CA MET A 256 12.12 15.57 11.78
C MET A 256 11.41 14.50 10.94
N PHE A 257 11.75 13.23 11.13
CA PHE A 257 11.30 12.10 10.31
C PHE A 257 10.34 11.16 11.07
N THR A 258 9.59 10.35 10.33
CA THR A 258 8.81 9.22 10.84
C THR A 258 9.69 8.19 11.54
N ASN A 259 10.83 7.89 10.93
CA ASN A 259 11.84 6.96 11.43
C ASN A 259 13.17 7.67 11.62
N LYS A 260 13.75 7.55 12.82
CA LYS A 260 15.03 8.19 13.15
C LYS A 260 16.21 7.74 12.28
N LYS A 261 16.09 6.58 11.62
CA LYS A 261 17.11 6.06 10.69
C LYS A 261 17.22 6.93 9.43
N SER A 262 16.13 7.53 8.96
CA SER A 262 16.12 8.42 7.79
C SER A 262 16.93 9.70 7.96
N ALA A 263 17.19 10.12 9.21
CA ALA A 263 17.71 11.45 9.50
C ALA A 263 19.11 11.75 8.95
N PHE A 264 19.88 10.71 8.64
CA PHE A 264 21.26 10.77 8.15
C PHE A 264 21.47 9.85 6.95
N LEU A 265 20.39 9.47 6.26
CA LEU A 265 20.55 8.74 5.01
C LEU A 265 21.16 9.65 3.96
N GLU A 266 22.19 9.13 3.31
CA GLU A 266 22.90 9.73 2.20
C GLU A 266 23.44 8.60 1.32
N GLY A 267 23.30 8.76 0.00
CA GLY A 267 23.82 7.81 -0.99
C GLY A 267 22.94 7.69 -2.22
N ASP A 268 23.54 7.14 -3.26
CA ASP A 268 22.94 6.95 -4.58
C ASP A 268 22.56 5.48 -4.80
N TYR A 269 21.36 5.27 -5.31
CA TYR A 269 20.76 3.96 -5.51
C TYR A 269 20.05 3.91 -6.87
N GLU A 270 20.00 2.72 -7.44
CA GLU A 270 19.10 2.36 -8.53
C GLU A 270 17.86 1.67 -7.93
N MET A 271 16.67 2.11 -8.30
CA MET A 271 15.43 1.38 -8.03
C MET A 271 15.23 0.29 -9.07
N ILE A 272 15.00 -0.93 -8.60
CA ILE A 272 14.66 -2.09 -9.40
C ILE A 272 13.22 -2.46 -9.07
N GLU A 273 12.42 -2.77 -10.08
CA GLU A 273 11.02 -3.16 -9.92
C GLU A 273 10.85 -4.68 -10.12
N PRO A 274 11.05 -5.51 -9.09
CA PRO A 274 10.86 -6.97 -9.20
C PRO A 274 9.39 -7.39 -9.41
N ALA A 275 8.44 -6.52 -9.06
CA ALA A 275 7.02 -6.71 -9.30
C ALA A 275 6.37 -5.34 -9.52
N GLU A 276 5.30 -5.30 -10.30
CA GLU A 276 4.58 -4.07 -10.67
C GLU A 276 4.26 -3.24 -9.40
N GLY A 277 4.77 -2.01 -9.34
CA GLY A 277 4.56 -1.09 -8.21
C GLY A 277 5.32 -1.41 -6.93
N MET A 278 6.29 -2.33 -6.96
CA MET A 278 7.14 -2.70 -5.84
C MET A 278 8.60 -2.51 -6.21
N PHE A 279 9.31 -1.69 -5.44
CA PHE A 279 10.67 -1.28 -5.76
C PHE A 279 11.67 -1.81 -4.72
N LEU A 280 12.87 -2.16 -5.15
CA LEU A 280 14.01 -2.48 -4.31
C LEU A 280 15.15 -1.52 -4.64
N LEU A 281 15.96 -1.17 -3.64
CA LEU A 281 17.13 -0.31 -3.86
C LEU A 281 18.38 -1.16 -4.04
N ARG A 282 19.00 -1.01 -5.21
CA ARG A 282 20.37 -1.47 -5.48
C ARG A 282 21.31 -0.30 -5.28
N GLU A 283 22.30 -0.50 -4.41
CA GLU A 283 23.34 0.51 -4.21
C GLU A 283 24.16 0.70 -5.49
N ILE A 284 24.43 1.95 -5.84
CA ILE A 284 25.44 2.33 -6.83
C ILE A 284 26.69 2.75 -6.06
N SER A 285 27.88 2.37 -6.53
CA SER A 285 29.13 2.70 -5.85
C SER A 285 29.28 4.21 -5.66
N SER A 286 28.99 4.69 -4.45
CA SER A 286 29.06 6.10 -4.04
C SER A 286 30.05 6.28 -2.90
N ASN A 287 30.73 7.42 -2.83
CA ASN A 287 31.74 7.69 -1.78
C ASN A 287 31.11 8.05 -0.41
N LYS A 288 29.78 8.17 -0.33
CA LYS A 288 29.03 8.51 0.89
C LYS A 288 27.97 7.45 1.13
N LYS A 289 28.06 6.72 2.25
CA LYS A 289 27.35 5.43 2.42
C LYS A 289 26.67 5.31 3.78
N THR A 290 25.34 5.18 3.76
CA THR A 290 24.52 4.66 4.89
C THR A 290 23.76 3.39 4.49
N ASN A 291 24.49 2.44 3.90
CA ASN A 291 23.95 1.33 3.08
C ASN A 291 23.01 0.38 3.82
N LYS A 292 23.37 -0.02 5.04
CA LYS A 292 22.68 -1.10 5.77
C LYS A 292 21.24 -0.78 6.16
N VAL A 293 20.82 0.49 6.09
CA VAL A 293 19.46 0.85 6.48
C VAL A 293 18.45 0.47 5.41
N LEU A 294 18.81 0.57 4.13
CA LEU A 294 17.88 0.42 3.00
C LEU A 294 17.88 -0.99 2.41
N GLU A 295 18.94 -1.77 2.62
CA GLU A 295 19.05 -3.16 2.21
C GLU A 295 17.86 -4.00 2.71
N GLY A 296 17.24 -4.76 1.80
CA GLY A 296 16.14 -5.68 2.13
C GLY A 296 14.77 -5.02 2.36
N ARG A 297 14.64 -3.70 2.12
CA ARG A 297 13.35 -3.00 2.20
C ARG A 297 12.61 -2.99 0.87
N ILE A 298 11.28 -2.97 0.95
CA ILE A 298 10.38 -2.86 -0.19
C ILE A 298 9.88 -1.41 -0.27
N GLY A 299 10.22 -0.73 -1.35
CA GLY A 299 9.73 0.59 -1.75
C GLY A 299 8.34 0.51 -2.36
N LEU A 300 7.42 1.36 -1.90
CA LEU A 300 6.04 1.45 -2.35
C LEU A 300 5.63 2.91 -2.46
N PHE A 301 5.00 3.29 -3.58
CA PHE A 301 4.32 4.59 -3.73
C PHE A 301 2.86 4.40 -3.32
N VAL A 302 2.49 4.99 -2.19
CA VAL A 302 1.15 4.90 -1.63
C VAL A 302 0.62 6.30 -1.44
N ASP A 303 -0.57 6.53 -1.96
CA ASP A 303 -1.35 7.70 -1.63
C ASP A 303 -2.27 7.32 -0.48
N ILE A 304 -1.85 7.60 0.75
CA ILE A 304 -2.61 7.23 1.94
C ILE A 304 -3.85 8.11 2.05
N PHE A 305 -3.72 9.39 1.74
CA PHE A 305 -4.82 10.33 1.69
C PHE A 305 -4.66 11.17 0.44
N ASP A 306 -5.49 10.92 -0.58
CA ASP A 306 -5.54 11.74 -1.79
C ASP A 306 -6.03 13.12 -1.37
N ALA A 307 -5.04 13.92 -1.02
CA ALA A 307 -5.15 15.22 -0.43
C ALA A 307 -5.36 16.27 -1.52
N THR A 308 -5.36 15.88 -2.80
CA THR A 308 -5.55 16.79 -3.93
C THR A 308 -6.87 17.55 -3.77
N LYS A 309 -7.96 16.84 -3.45
CA LYS A 309 -9.29 17.45 -3.29
C LYS A 309 -9.46 18.23 -1.98
N ALA A 310 -8.80 17.82 -0.91
CA ALA A 310 -9.05 18.35 0.44
C ALA A 310 -8.00 19.37 0.92
N LEU A 311 -6.76 19.21 0.47
CA LEU A 311 -5.58 19.99 0.87
C LEU A 311 -4.96 20.78 -0.30
N ASN A 312 -5.47 20.60 -1.53
CA ASN A 312 -4.89 21.19 -2.74
C ASN A 312 -3.39 20.87 -2.89
N GLN A 313 -3.02 19.67 -2.44
CA GLN A 313 -1.69 19.12 -2.50
C GLN A 313 -1.84 17.67 -2.90
N ASP A 314 -1.34 17.34 -4.08
CA ASP A 314 -1.17 15.96 -4.49
C ASP A 314 0.16 15.49 -3.89
N VAL A 315 0.08 14.57 -2.94
CA VAL A 315 1.26 14.10 -2.21
C VAL A 315 1.18 12.61 -2.11
N VAL A 316 1.99 11.95 -2.93
CA VAL A 316 2.24 10.52 -2.80
C VAL A 316 3.31 10.26 -1.74
N GLU A 317 3.09 9.27 -0.90
CA GLU A 317 4.09 8.80 0.04
C GLU A 317 4.95 7.70 -0.57
N LEU A 318 6.26 7.91 -0.61
CA LEU A 318 7.22 6.85 -0.86
C LEU A 318 7.63 6.22 0.47
N ILE A 319 7.34 4.92 0.60
CA ILE A 319 7.55 4.16 1.82
C ILE A 319 8.53 3.02 1.56
N PHE A 320 9.52 2.85 2.42
CA PHE A 320 10.39 1.68 2.43
C PHE A 320 10.11 0.80 3.65
N VAL A 321 9.38 -0.30 3.42
CA VAL A 321 8.94 -1.24 4.45
C VAL A 321 10.03 -2.27 4.74
N ASP A 322 10.35 -2.50 6.02
CA ASP A 322 11.12 -3.67 6.43
C ASP A 322 10.16 -4.88 6.54
N PRO A 323 10.24 -5.87 5.64
CA PRO A 323 9.35 -7.02 5.67
C PRO A 323 9.48 -7.86 6.96
N ALA A 324 10.62 -7.80 7.65
CA ALA A 324 10.84 -8.54 8.90
C ALA A 324 10.34 -7.78 10.14
N ASN A 325 10.05 -6.48 10.02
CA ASN A 325 9.61 -5.66 11.13
C ASN A 325 8.57 -4.61 10.68
N PRO A 326 7.27 -4.92 10.85
CA PRO A 326 6.18 -4.06 10.37
C PRO A 326 6.14 -2.63 10.95
N LYS A 327 6.86 -2.37 12.04
CA LYS A 327 6.96 -1.05 12.68
C LYS A 327 8.17 -0.25 12.22
N ASP A 328 9.09 -0.87 11.50
CA ASP A 328 10.32 -0.25 11.02
C ASP A 328 10.18 0.02 9.53
N PHE A 329 9.55 1.14 9.18
CA PHE A 329 9.47 1.63 7.81
C PHE A 329 10.04 3.05 7.74
N LEU A 330 10.48 3.45 6.56
CA LEU A 330 10.87 4.82 6.24
C LEU A 330 9.77 5.41 5.37
N MET A 331 9.48 6.70 5.51
CA MET A 331 8.41 7.36 4.79
C MET A 331 8.88 8.75 4.39
N TYR A 332 8.63 9.09 3.13
CA TYR A 332 8.97 10.36 2.50
C TYR A 332 7.74 10.85 1.74
N TYR A 333 7.62 12.16 1.60
CA TYR A 333 6.41 12.80 1.08
C TYR A 333 6.77 13.57 -0.17
N GLU A 334 6.09 13.29 -1.28
CA GLU A 334 6.30 14.03 -2.53
C GLU A 334 6.17 15.55 -2.31
N HIS A 335 7.06 16.31 -2.95
CA HIS A 335 6.95 17.76 -2.93
C HIS A 335 5.71 18.19 -3.72
N PRO A 336 4.84 19.08 -3.21
CA PRO A 336 3.60 19.47 -3.91
C PRO A 336 3.85 20.13 -5.28
N ASP A 337 5.01 20.75 -5.47
CA ASP A 337 5.41 21.35 -6.76
C ASP A 337 5.80 20.31 -7.82
N ASN A 338 5.84 19.00 -7.49
CA ASN A 338 6.22 17.93 -8.40
C ASN A 338 5.09 17.53 -9.39
N GLY A 339 3.83 17.83 -9.06
CA GLY A 339 2.66 17.63 -9.93
C GLY A 339 2.55 16.26 -10.61
N GLU A 340 1.95 15.27 -9.94
CA GLU A 340 1.75 13.87 -10.41
C GLU A 340 2.97 13.14 -11.02
N GLY A 341 4.17 13.72 -10.97
CA GLY A 341 5.28 13.25 -11.80
C GLY A 341 4.95 13.32 -13.30
N THR A 342 4.19 14.33 -13.75
CA THR A 342 4.00 14.61 -15.18
C THR A 342 5.36 14.96 -15.76
N GLY A 343 6.08 13.95 -16.23
CA GLY A 343 7.27 14.11 -17.06
C GLY A 343 6.91 14.72 -18.40
N GLU A 344 6.37 15.93 -18.42
CA GLU A 344 6.58 16.84 -19.54
C GLU A 344 8.06 17.21 -19.51
N VAL A 345 8.86 16.30 -20.06
CA VAL A 345 10.08 16.69 -20.73
C VAL A 345 9.62 17.70 -21.77
N GLU A 346 9.79 19.00 -21.49
CA GLU A 346 9.83 19.99 -22.55
C GLU A 346 10.89 19.48 -23.53
N ALA A 347 10.43 18.92 -24.64
CA ALA A 347 11.29 18.62 -25.76
C ALA A 347 11.86 19.98 -26.18
N GLU A 348 13.11 20.24 -25.82
CA GLU A 348 13.89 21.29 -26.46
C GLU A 348 13.86 20.97 -27.96
N GLU A 349 13.07 21.75 -28.70
CA GLU A 349 13.17 21.82 -30.15
C GLU A 349 14.62 22.22 -30.46
N GLU A 350 15.42 21.25 -30.89
CA GLU A 350 16.64 21.50 -31.65
C GLU A 350 16.25 22.35 -32.86
N LYS A 351 16.49 23.66 -32.75
CA LYS A 351 16.60 24.55 -33.91
C LYS A 351 17.98 24.33 -34.52
N GLU A 352 18.06 23.48 -35.53
CA GLU A 352 19.02 23.67 -36.63
C GLU A 352 18.49 24.68 -37.64
#